data_AF-A0A925KR33-F1
#
_entry.id   AF-A0A925KR33-F1
#
_cell.length_a   1.000
_cell.length_b   1.000
_cell.length_c   1.000
_cell.angle_alpha   90.00
_cell.angle_beta   90.00
_cell.angle_gamma   90.00
#
_symmetry.space_group_name_H-M   'P 1'
#
loop_
_entity.id
_entity.type
_entity.pdbx_description
1 polymer ?
#
loop_
_entity_poly.entity_id
_entity_poly.type
_entity_poly.pdbx_seq_one_letter_code
_entity_poly.pdbx_strand_id
1 'polypeptide(L)'
;MKKIFTLSSLAILSLVLFTGCYKERNVTFNEDYWLSKERGEVVYSDSYCDYFVVETNNGYSVLRSFDGYKPYEGSFVYGDFSYSGTHDVYNRSSGRVFTSTVTDYWLTYYEAQDAVDYYCPYITGRATSSTSEFRIKKK
;
A
#
# COMPACT_ATOMS: atom_id res chain seq x y z
N MET A 1 39.71 -4.89 -39.38
CA MET A 1 39.23 -4.37 -38.09
C MET A 1 38.16 -3.27 -38.24
N LYS A 2 37.17 -3.41 -39.13
CA LYS A 2 36.09 -2.38 -39.34
C LYS A 2 34.72 -2.81 -38.81
N LYS A 3 34.50 -4.13 -38.59
CA LYS A 3 33.20 -4.69 -38.20
C LYS A 3 32.85 -4.55 -36.71
N ILE A 4 33.84 -4.24 -35.88
CA ILE A 4 33.65 -4.09 -34.42
C ILE A 4 32.98 -2.74 -34.13
N PHE A 5 33.38 -1.67 -34.85
CA PHE A 5 32.81 -0.33 -34.67
C PHE A 5 31.32 -0.23 -35.04
N THR A 6 30.87 -1.02 -36.02
CA THR A 6 29.47 -1.05 -36.46
C THR A 6 28.55 -1.79 -35.48
N LEU A 7 29.09 -2.76 -34.72
CA LEU A 7 28.33 -3.51 -33.72
C LEU A 7 28.10 -2.68 -32.45
N SER A 8 29.09 -1.90 -32.04
CA SER A 8 28.98 -0.98 -30.90
C SER A 8 27.93 0.12 -31.13
N SER A 9 27.83 0.67 -32.34
CA SER A 9 26.83 1.70 -32.65
C SER A 9 25.40 1.17 -32.62
N LEU A 10 25.18 -0.09 -33.02
CA LEU A 10 23.86 -0.71 -33.02
C LEU A 10 23.37 -1.01 -31.59
N ALA A 11 24.28 -1.44 -30.71
CA ALA A 11 23.98 -1.75 -29.31
C ALA A 11 23.60 -0.50 -28.50
N ILE A 12 24.27 0.62 -28.76
CA ILE A 12 23.97 1.90 -28.11
C ILE A 12 22.59 2.41 -28.56
N LEU A 13 22.27 2.26 -29.85
CA LEU A 13 20.96 2.66 -30.39
C LEU A 13 19.81 1.85 -29.77
N SER A 14 20.00 0.54 -29.52
CA SER A 14 18.95 -0.27 -28.90
C SER A 14 18.71 0.12 -27.43
N LEU A 15 19.76 0.47 -26.69
CA LEU A 15 19.64 0.95 -25.31
C LEU A 15 18.80 2.24 -25.22
N VAL A 16 18.99 3.19 -26.14
CA VAL A 16 18.20 4.44 -26.19
C VAL A 16 16.72 4.15 -26.46
N LEU A 17 16.41 3.19 -27.35
CA LEU A 17 15.03 2.82 -27.66
C LEU A 17 14.31 2.13 -26.50
N PHE A 18 15.03 1.40 -25.63
CA PHE A 18 14.43 0.76 -24.45
C PHE A 18 14.33 1.66 -23.21
N THR A 19 14.95 2.86 -23.22
CA THR A 19 14.80 3.84 -22.12
C THR A 19 13.50 4.66 -22.18
N GLY A 20 12.65 4.47 -23.18
CA GLY A 20 11.57 5.42 -23.52
C GLY A 20 10.17 5.17 -22.93
N CYS A 21 9.88 4.04 -22.29
CA CYS A 21 8.56 3.83 -21.69
C CYS A 21 8.49 4.39 -20.26
N TYR A 22 8.36 5.70 -20.12
CA TYR A 22 7.77 6.26 -18.92
C TYR A 22 6.24 6.27 -19.08
N LYS A 23 5.53 5.75 -18.07
CA LYS A 23 4.07 5.83 -18.03
C LYS A 23 3.70 7.29 -17.82
N GLU A 24 3.18 7.94 -18.87
CA GLU A 24 2.64 9.29 -18.78
C GLU A 24 1.43 9.25 -17.81
N ARG A 25 1.60 9.83 -16.62
CA ARG A 25 0.53 9.96 -15.64
C ARG A 25 -0.40 11.06 -16.12
N ASN A 26 -1.66 10.69 -16.35
CA ASN A 26 -2.76 11.58 -16.72
C ASN A 26 -2.62 12.98 -16.10
N VAL A 27 -2.70 14.03 -16.94
CA VAL A 27 -2.54 15.46 -16.59
C VAL A 27 -3.51 15.91 -15.48
N THR A 28 -4.55 15.13 -15.17
CA THR A 28 -5.56 15.42 -14.14
C THR A 28 -5.21 14.90 -12.74
N PHE A 29 -4.23 13.99 -12.58
CA PHE A 29 -3.87 13.42 -11.28
C PHE A 29 -2.59 14.04 -10.72
N ASN A 30 -2.73 14.90 -9.71
CA ASN A 30 -1.60 15.47 -8.99
C ASN A 30 -1.07 14.46 -7.95
N GLU A 31 -0.05 13.69 -8.31
CA GLU A 31 0.61 12.75 -7.39
C GLU A 31 1.34 13.47 -6.25
N ASP A 32 1.91 14.65 -6.50
CA ASP A 32 2.70 15.39 -5.51
C ASP A 32 1.85 15.77 -4.29
N TYR A 33 0.57 16.08 -4.48
CA TYR A 33 -0.38 16.27 -3.39
C TYR A 33 -0.42 15.05 -2.46
N TRP A 34 -0.55 13.84 -3.02
CA TRP A 34 -0.61 12.61 -2.24
C TRP A 34 0.72 12.27 -1.58
N LEU A 35 1.84 12.49 -2.26
CA LEU A 35 3.17 12.24 -1.69
C LEU A 35 3.52 13.20 -0.55
N SER A 36 2.82 14.33 -0.45
CA SER A 36 2.91 15.25 0.71
C SER A 36 2.14 14.76 1.95
N LYS A 37 1.25 13.76 1.81
CA LYS A 37 0.47 13.18 2.90
C LYS A 37 1.26 12.16 3.71
N GLU A 38 0.70 11.73 4.84
CA GLU A 38 1.30 10.71 5.69
C GLU A 38 1.47 9.41 4.89
N ARG A 39 2.68 8.85 4.90
CA ARG A 39 3.00 7.57 4.26
C ARG A 39 2.75 6.45 5.25
N GLY A 40 2.07 5.40 4.79
CA GLY A 40 1.91 4.15 5.53
C GLY A 40 2.18 2.91 4.68
N GLU A 41 2.50 1.81 5.35
CA GLU A 41 2.61 0.48 4.76
C GLU A 41 1.51 -0.42 5.28
N VAL A 42 0.84 -1.13 4.38
CA VAL A 42 -0.24 -2.04 4.77
C VAL A 42 0.39 -3.31 5.36
N VAL A 43 0.20 -3.52 6.66
CA VAL A 43 0.80 -4.65 7.40
C VAL A 43 -0.15 -5.83 7.60
N TYR A 44 -1.46 -5.60 7.42
CA TYR A 44 -2.49 -6.64 7.41
C TYR A 44 -3.61 -6.29 6.45
N SER A 45 -4.04 -7.28 5.67
CA SER A 45 -5.19 -7.17 4.78
C SER A 45 -5.67 -8.57 4.39
N ASP A 46 -6.88 -8.94 4.81
CA ASP A 46 -7.44 -10.26 4.52
C ASP A 46 -8.68 -10.16 3.62
N SER A 47 -8.89 -11.10 2.69
CA SER A 47 -10.01 -11.05 1.73
C SER A 47 -11.41 -11.11 2.36
N TYR A 48 -11.53 -11.62 3.59
CA TYR A 48 -12.80 -11.88 4.26
C TYR A 48 -13.18 -10.80 5.29
N CYS A 49 -12.33 -9.80 5.50
CA CYS A 49 -12.61 -8.67 6.39
C CYS A 49 -12.46 -7.33 5.67
N ASP A 50 -13.38 -6.39 5.87
CA ASP A 50 -13.29 -5.05 5.28
C ASP A 50 -12.17 -4.18 5.88
N TYR A 51 -11.62 -4.59 7.02
CA TYR A 51 -10.58 -3.86 7.72
C TYR A 51 -9.18 -4.25 7.26
N PHE A 52 -8.28 -3.27 7.27
CA PHE A 52 -6.85 -3.44 7.05
C PHE A 52 -6.08 -2.55 8.02
N VAL A 53 -4.81 -2.90 8.24
CA VAL A 53 -3.93 -2.15 9.14
C VAL A 53 -2.80 -1.53 8.35
N VAL A 54 -2.53 -0.27 8.67
CA VAL A 54 -1.46 0.52 8.10
C VAL A 54 -0.48 0.89 9.21
N GLU A 55 0.78 0.53 9.04
CA GLU A 55 1.89 1.00 9.87
C GLU A 55 2.34 2.38 9.35
N THR A 56 2.37 3.37 10.23
CA THR A 56 2.91 4.70 9.98
C THR A 56 4.07 4.99 10.93
N ASN A 57 4.68 6.17 10.80
CA ASN A 57 5.75 6.58 11.70
C ASN A 57 5.29 6.76 13.16
N ASN A 58 3.98 6.89 13.41
CA ASN A 58 3.39 7.14 14.72
C ASN A 58 2.80 5.88 15.38
N GLY A 59 2.89 4.72 14.73
CA GLY A 59 2.29 3.47 15.20
C GLY A 59 1.43 2.82 14.12
N TYR A 60 0.34 2.18 14.53
CA TYR A 60 -0.58 1.48 13.65
C TYR A 60 -1.93 2.20 13.59
N SER A 61 -2.52 2.21 12.40
CA SER A 61 -3.89 2.68 12.18
C SER A 61 -4.72 1.57 11.57
N VAL A 62 -5.94 1.42 12.06
CA VAL A 62 -6.93 0.46 11.59
C VAL A 62 -7.93 1.21 10.72
N LEU A 63 -8.05 0.75 9.48
CA LEU A 63 -8.91 1.37 8.49
C LEU A 63 -9.93 0.39 7.98
N ARG A 64 -11.16 0.87 7.78
CA ARG A 64 -12.20 0.17 7.05
C ARG A 64 -12.22 0.61 5.60
N SER A 65 -12.12 -0.34 4.69
CA SER A 65 -12.31 -0.12 3.25
C SER A 65 -13.76 0.23 2.93
N PHE A 66 -13.97 1.16 2.00
CA PHE A 66 -15.25 1.35 1.31
C PHE A 66 -15.14 0.86 -0.14
N ASP A 67 -16.27 0.56 -0.77
CA ASP A 67 -16.38 0.17 -2.19
C ASP A 67 -15.63 -1.10 -2.64
N GLY A 68 -15.37 -2.03 -1.71
CA GLY A 68 -14.85 -3.36 -2.01
C GLY A 68 -13.40 -3.40 -2.54
N TYR A 69 -12.70 -2.26 -2.57
CA TYR A 69 -11.29 -2.20 -2.91
C TYR A 69 -10.43 -2.03 -1.65
N LYS A 70 -9.60 -3.04 -1.36
CA LYS A 70 -8.66 -2.99 -0.25
C LYS A 70 -7.22 -3.21 -0.73
N PRO A 71 -6.25 -2.40 -0.27
CA PRO A 71 -4.84 -2.62 -0.57
C PRO A 71 -4.35 -4.01 -0.11
N TYR A 72 -3.41 -4.59 -0.85
CA TYR A 72 -2.71 -5.80 -0.43
C TYR A 72 -1.64 -5.51 0.63
N GLU A 73 -1.32 -6.49 1.45
CA GLU A 73 -0.18 -6.41 2.38
C GLU A 73 1.13 -6.07 1.67
N GLY A 74 1.90 -5.17 2.27
CA GLY A 74 3.12 -4.57 1.71
C GLY A 74 2.87 -3.42 0.73
N SER A 75 1.62 -3.03 0.47
CA SER A 75 1.34 -1.85 -0.35
C SER A 75 1.69 -0.57 0.40
N PHE A 76 2.23 0.41 -0.33
CA PHE A 76 2.46 1.75 0.22
C PHE A 76 1.28 2.65 -0.10
N VAL A 77 0.71 3.23 0.95
CA VAL A 77 -0.47 4.09 0.90
C VAL A 77 -0.15 5.48 1.45
N TYR A 78 -0.85 6.48 0.95
CA TYR A 78 -0.69 7.89 1.35
C TYR A 78 -2.05 8.48 1.67
N GLY A 79 -2.19 9.11 2.83
CA GLY A 79 -3.46 9.66 3.31
C GLY A 79 -3.32 10.30 4.68
N ASP A 80 -4.45 10.59 5.32
CA ASP A 80 -4.50 11.14 6.68
C ASP A 80 -4.82 10.00 7.67
N PHE A 81 -3.80 9.25 8.11
CA PHE A 81 -3.95 8.04 8.95
C PHE A 81 -3.99 8.33 10.46
N SER A 82 -3.54 9.52 10.85
CA SER A 82 -3.48 9.99 12.24
C SER A 82 -4.74 10.74 12.70
N TYR A 83 -5.87 10.58 12.00
CA TYR A 83 -7.13 11.22 12.34
C TYR A 83 -8.31 10.32 11.98
N SER A 84 -9.22 10.10 12.94
CA SER A 84 -10.44 9.31 12.71
C SER A 84 -11.34 9.93 11.65
N GLY A 85 -12.03 9.10 10.87
CA GLY A 85 -13.02 9.56 9.90
C GLY A 85 -12.78 9.03 8.50
N THR A 86 -13.68 9.39 7.59
CA THR A 86 -13.67 8.93 6.19
C THR A 86 -12.84 9.86 5.33
N HIS A 87 -11.78 9.32 4.75
CA HIS A 87 -10.84 10.06 3.92
C HIS A 87 -10.48 9.26 2.67
N ASP A 88 -10.06 9.98 1.64
CA ASP A 88 -9.47 9.36 0.47
C ASP A 88 -8.01 9.01 0.75
N VAL A 89 -7.63 7.83 0.28
CA VAL A 89 -6.29 7.25 0.43
C VAL A 89 -5.77 6.88 -0.95
N TYR A 90 -4.51 7.23 -1.21
CA TYR A 90 -3.82 6.88 -2.44
C TYR A 90 -2.94 5.65 -2.24
N ASN A 91 -3.30 4.54 -2.89
CA ASN A 91 -2.42 3.39 -3.02
C ASN A 91 -1.42 3.64 -4.16
N ARG A 92 -0.18 3.93 -3.79
CA ARG A 92 0.91 4.19 -4.75
C ARG A 92 1.35 2.92 -5.48
N SER A 93 1.27 1.76 -4.81
CA SER A 93 1.64 0.47 -5.41
C SER A 93 0.72 0.08 -6.57
N SER A 94 -0.58 0.37 -6.47
CA SER A 94 -1.54 0.10 -7.56
C SER A 94 -1.90 1.34 -8.40
N GLY A 95 -1.49 2.54 -7.97
CA GLY A 95 -1.82 3.81 -8.62
C GLY A 95 -3.31 4.18 -8.55
N ARG A 96 -4.00 3.83 -7.46
CA ARG A 96 -5.46 4.05 -7.29
C ARG A 96 -5.74 4.88 -6.04
N VAL A 97 -6.66 5.84 -6.15
CA VAL A 97 -7.29 6.51 -5.00
C VAL A 97 -8.56 5.77 -4.64
N PHE A 98 -8.81 5.59 -3.35
CA PHE A 98 -9.98 4.92 -2.80
C PHE A 98 -10.36 5.55 -1.46
N THR A 99 -11.63 5.43 -1.09
CA THR A 99 -12.13 5.97 0.18
C THR A 99 -12.05 4.92 1.28
N SER A 100 -11.62 5.33 2.47
CA SER A 100 -11.55 4.48 3.66
C SER A 100 -11.86 5.27 4.92
N THR A 101 -12.34 4.60 5.96
CA THR A 101 -12.54 5.23 7.28
C THR A 101 -11.45 4.77 8.22
N VAL A 102 -10.71 5.72 8.78
CA VAL A 102 -9.82 5.48 9.93
C VAL A 102 -10.70 5.30 11.15
N THR A 103 -10.67 4.11 11.73
CA THR A 103 -11.43 3.77 12.94
C THR A 103 -10.59 4.04 14.18
N ASP A 104 -9.35 3.55 14.18
CA ASP A 104 -8.38 3.72 15.25
C ASP A 104 -7.01 4.10 14.68
N TYR A 105 -6.22 4.83 15.45
CA TYR A 105 -4.91 5.35 15.05
C TYR A 105 -3.98 5.50 16.25
N TRP A 106 -2.68 5.61 15.97
CA TRP A 106 -1.60 5.65 16.99
C TRP A 106 -1.61 4.45 17.95
N LEU A 107 -2.07 3.31 17.44
CA LEU A 107 -2.05 2.07 18.19
C LEU A 107 -0.64 1.51 18.27
N THR A 108 -0.36 0.79 19.35
CA THR A 108 0.75 -0.15 19.41
C THR A 108 0.43 -1.39 18.57
N TYR A 109 1.45 -2.23 18.33
CA TYR A 109 1.28 -3.50 17.63
C TYR A 109 0.19 -4.37 18.26
N TYR A 110 0.17 -4.49 19.58
CA TYR A 110 -0.78 -5.34 20.30
C TYR A 110 -2.19 -4.76 20.28
N GLU A 111 -2.35 -3.44 20.40
CA GLU A 111 -3.68 -2.81 20.29
C GLU A 111 -4.24 -2.93 18.88
N ALA A 112 -3.40 -2.81 17.85
CA ALA A 112 -3.82 -3.05 16.47
C ALA A 112 -4.25 -4.50 16.25
N GLN A 113 -3.57 -5.45 16.91
CA GLN A 113 -3.93 -6.86 16.87
C GLN A 113 -5.32 -7.08 17.45
N ASP A 114 -5.55 -6.56 18.66
CA ASP A 114 -6.83 -6.68 19.35
C ASP A 114 -7.96 -6.00 18.57
N ALA A 115 -7.69 -4.84 17.96
CA ALA A 115 -8.66 -4.14 17.12
C ALA A 115 -9.03 -4.95 15.88
N VAL A 116 -8.05 -5.53 15.18
CA VAL A 116 -8.32 -6.43 14.04
C VAL A 116 -9.15 -7.62 14.47
N ASP A 117 -8.80 -8.28 15.56
CA ASP A 117 -9.51 -9.46 16.07
C ASP A 117 -10.96 -9.10 16.47
N TYR A 118 -11.19 -7.88 16.96
CA TYR A 118 -12.51 -7.34 17.27
C TYR A 118 -13.34 -7.00 16.02
N TYR A 119 -12.76 -6.30 15.05
CA TYR A 119 -13.46 -5.84 13.84
C TYR A 119 -13.63 -6.91 12.76
N CYS A 120 -12.76 -7.93 12.77
CA CYS A 120 -12.78 -9.06 11.86
C CYS A 120 -13.15 -10.37 12.59
N PRO A 121 -14.36 -10.48 13.18
CA PRO A 121 -14.75 -11.70 13.87
C PRO A 121 -14.81 -12.85 12.87
N TYR A 122 -14.06 -13.91 13.15
CA TYR A 122 -13.91 -15.11 12.31
C TYR A 122 -15.23 -15.56 11.66
N ILE A 123 -15.41 -15.29 10.36
CA ILE A 123 -16.44 -15.95 9.56
C ILE A 123 -15.90 -17.34 9.21
N THR A 124 -16.24 -18.30 10.08
CA THR A 124 -16.31 -19.76 9.87
C THR A 124 -15.37 -20.35 8.79
N GLY A 125 -14.20 -20.87 9.18
CA GLY A 125 -13.49 -21.85 8.35
C GLY A 125 -11.96 -21.95 8.52
N ARG A 126 -11.28 -20.89 8.96
CA ARG A 126 -9.87 -20.97 9.39
C ARG A 126 -9.81 -21.27 10.88
N ALA A 127 -10.11 -22.50 11.23
CA ALA A 127 -9.91 -22.99 12.58
C ALA A 127 -8.41 -23.18 12.85
N THR A 128 -7.98 -22.62 13.99
CA THR A 128 -6.79 -22.94 14.79
C THR A 128 -5.43 -22.32 14.40
N SER A 129 -4.91 -21.51 15.33
CA SER A 129 -3.48 -21.36 15.69
C SER A 129 -2.68 -20.12 15.24
N SER A 130 -3.29 -19.00 14.85
CA SER A 130 -2.50 -17.77 14.80
C SER A 130 -3.34 -16.58 15.26
N THR A 131 -2.88 -15.91 16.32
CA THR A 131 -2.86 -14.45 16.38
C THR A 131 -2.67 -13.92 14.96
N SER A 132 -3.42 -12.91 14.51
CA SER A 132 -3.27 -12.35 13.16
C SER A 132 -1.92 -11.62 13.06
N GLU A 133 -0.81 -12.36 13.18
CA GLU A 133 0.53 -11.83 13.31
C GLU A 133 0.80 -11.00 12.07
N PHE A 134 0.77 -9.67 12.26
CA PHE A 134 1.22 -8.73 11.24
C PHE A 134 2.58 -9.17 10.75
N ARG A 135 2.91 -8.89 9.48
CA ARG A 135 4.24 -9.17 8.95
C ARG A 135 5.29 -8.41 9.77
N ILE A 136 5.90 -9.07 10.76
CA ILE A 136 6.95 -8.48 11.60
C ILE A 136 8.15 -8.23 10.69
N LYS A 137 8.47 -6.95 10.44
CA LYS A 137 9.76 -6.60 9.86
C LYS A 137 10.83 -6.91 10.90
N LYS A 138 11.54 -8.03 10.72
CA LYS A 138 12.82 -8.25 11.39
C LYS A 138 13.74 -7.11 10.98
N LYS A 139 14.07 -6.26 11.95
CA LYS A 139 14.98 -5.13 11.79
C LYS A 139 16.42 -5.60 11.63
#